data_AF-A0A7V3PLY2-F1
#
_entry.id   AF-A0A7V3PLY2-F1
#
_cell.length_a   1.000
_cell.length_b   1.000
_cell.length_c   1.000
_cell.angle_alpha   90.00
_cell.angle_beta   90.00
_cell.angle_gamma   90.00
#
_symmetry.space_group_name_H-M   'P 1'
#
loop_
_entity.id
_entity.type
_entity.pdbx_description
1 polymer ?
#
loop_
_entity_poly.entity_id
_entity_poly.type
_entity_poly.pdbx_seq_one_letter_code
_entity_poly.pdbx_strand_id
1 'polypeptide(L)' 'MTENKREKELVPDFCPHCGKELTPWEKVLLSVDRALMCRNCWYRIILKPVLFEDNERKSKSEKDS' A
#
# COMPACT_ATOMS: atom_id res chain seq x y z
N MET A 1 18.15 22.84 -0.30
CA MET A 1 18.13 21.67 -1.18
C MET A 1 16.96 20.81 -0.71
N THR A 2 15.75 21.10 -1.19
CA THR A 2 14.54 20.39 -0.76
C THR A 2 14.51 19.03 -1.45
N GLU A 3 14.62 17.99 -0.64
CA GLU A 3 14.67 16.60 -1.02
C GLU A 3 13.38 16.24 -1.77
N ASN A 4 13.49 16.00 -3.08
CA ASN A 4 12.42 15.43 -3.90
C ASN A 4 12.14 14.02 -3.40
N LYS A 5 11.34 13.94 -2.32
CA LYS A 5 10.83 12.69 -1.78
C LYS A 5 9.77 12.20 -2.75
N ARG A 6 10.25 11.63 -3.86
CA ARG A 6 9.43 10.87 -4.81
C ARG A 6 8.65 9.90 -3.93
N GLU A 7 7.36 10.14 -3.77
CA GLU A 7 6.38 9.20 -3.26
C GLU A 7 6.42 7.98 -4.18
N LYS A 8 7.43 7.14 -4.00
CA LYS A 8 7.38 5.77 -4.48
C LYS A 8 6.28 5.14 -3.66
N GLU A 9 5.10 5.02 -4.23
CA GLU A 9 4.05 4.16 -3.74
C GLU A 9 4.73 2.87 -3.27
N LEU A 10 4.75 2.65 -1.95
CA LEU A 10 5.47 1.53 -1.34
C LEU A 10 4.68 0.27 -1.63
N VAL A 11 4.84 -0.26 -2.84
CA VAL A 11 4.35 -1.59 -3.20
C VAL A 11 5.04 -2.58 -2.26
N PRO A 12 4.30 -3.31 -1.42
CA PRO A 12 4.89 -4.22 -0.45
C PRO A 12 5.63 -5.35 -1.17
N ASP A 13 6.80 -5.72 -0.65
CA ASP A 13 7.56 -6.85 -1.19
C ASP A 13 6.96 -8.22 -0.82
N PHE A 14 6.13 -8.25 0.22
CA PHE A 14 5.55 -9.47 0.78
C PHE A 14 4.03 -9.35 0.95
N CYS A 15 3.34 -10.47 0.90
CA CYS A 15 1.94 -10.55 1.27
C CYS A 15 1.77 -10.23 2.77
N PRO A 16 0.92 -9.26 3.13
CA PRO A 16 0.73 -8.87 4.53
C PRO A 16 0.03 -9.93 5.39
N HIS A 17 -0.58 -10.95 4.78
CA HIS A 17 -1.30 -12.00 5.49
C HIS A 17 -0.44 -13.25 5.73
N CYS A 18 0.30 -13.72 4.72
CA CYS A 18 1.07 -14.96 4.84
C CYS A 18 2.59 -14.77 4.77
N GLY A 19 3.08 -13.53 4.62
CA GLY A 19 4.51 -13.22 4.54
C GLY A 19 5.22 -13.73 3.28
N LYS A 20 4.47 -14.27 2.30
CA LYS A 20 5.06 -14.76 1.06
C LYS A 20 5.56 -13.61 0.21
N GLU A 21 6.76 -13.72 -0.33
CA GLU A 21 7.32 -12.73 -1.25
C GLU A 21 6.45 -12.63 -2.52
N LEU A 22 6.12 -11.39 -2.91
CA LEU A 22 5.45 -11.12 -4.16
C LEU A 22 6.46 -11.25 -5.30
N THR A 23 6.08 -11.96 -6.35
CA THR A 23 6.89 -12.04 -7.57
C THR A 23 7.05 -10.66 -8.21
N PRO A 24 8.09 -10.43 -9.02
CA PRO A 24 8.27 -9.16 -9.72
C PRO A 24 7.03 -8.74 -10.51
N TRP A 25 6.33 -9.70 -11.12
CA TRP A 25 5.10 -9.43 -11.86
C TRP A 25 3.91 -9.10 -10.95
N GLU A 26 3.77 -9.78 -9.81
CA GLU A 26 2.76 -9.45 -8.81
C GLU A 26 2.94 -8.04 -8.23
N LYS A 27 4.20 -7.59 -8.06
CA LYS A 27 4.51 -6.21 -7.67
C LYS A 27 4.07 -5.21 -8.74
N VAL A 28 4.30 -5.52 -10.03
CA VAL A 28 3.84 -4.69 -11.15
C VAL A 28 2.31 -4.62 -11.20
N LEU A 29 1.62 -5.76 -11.10
CA LEU A 29 0.16 -5.80 -11.06
C LEU A 29 -0.39 -4.99 -9.88
N LEU A 30 0.18 -5.16 -8.69
CA LEU A 30 -0.24 -4.41 -7.51
C LEU A 30 0.03 -2.90 -7.66
N SER A 31 1.10 -2.51 -8.35
CA SER A 31 1.40 -1.10 -8.66
C SER A 31 0.39 -0.48 -9.63
N VAL A 32 -0.04 -1.23 -10.65
CA VAL A 32 -0.92 -0.72 -11.71
C VAL A 32 -2.38 -0.80 -11.31
N ASP A 33 -2.84 -1.98 -10.92
CA ASP A 33 -4.25 -2.23 -10.58
C ASP A 33 -4.61 -1.79 -9.16
N ARG A 34 -3.60 -1.43 -8.34
CA ARG A 34 -3.73 -1.10 -6.91
C ARG A 34 -4.37 -2.21 -6.07
N ALA A 35 -4.63 -3.37 -6.64
CA ALA A 35 -5.23 -4.50 -5.96
C ALA A 35 -4.66 -5.81 -6.51
N LEU A 36 -4.32 -6.74 -5.62
CA LEU A 36 -3.79 -8.05 -5.99
C LEU A 36 -4.33 -9.11 -5.04
N MET A 37 -4.77 -10.24 -5.59
CA MET A 37 -5.07 -11.44 -4.80
C MET A 37 -3.79 -12.26 -4.62
N CYS A 38 -3.38 -12.49 -3.37
CA CYS A 38 -2.26 -13.38 -3.10
C CYS A 38 -2.65 -14.82 -3.46
N ARG A 39 -1.89 -15.45 -4.37
CA ARG A 39 -2.16 -16.85 -4.80
C ARG A 39 -1.90 -17.91 -3.73
N ASN A 40 -1.28 -17.54 -2.60
CA ASN A 40 -0.93 -18.47 -1.52
C ASN A 40 -2.01 -18.56 -0.44
N CYS A 41 -2.51 -17.42 0.01
CA CYS A 41 -3.50 -17.33 1.09
C CYS A 41 -4.83 -16.73 0.64
N TRP A 42 -4.98 -16.43 -0.65
CA TRP A 42 -6.18 -15.82 -1.24
C TRP A 42 -6.57 -14.48 -0.61
N TYR A 43 -5.64 -13.85 0.11
CA TYR A 43 -5.83 -12.54 0.72
C TYR A 43 -5.77 -11.44 -0.34
N ARG A 44 -6.71 -10.50 -0.28
CA ARG A 44 -6.79 -9.35 -1.17
C ARG A 44 -5.95 -8.19 -0.64
N ILE A 45 -4.85 -7.90 -1.30
CA ILE A 45 -4.00 -6.74 -1.05
C ILE A 45 -4.59 -5.55 -1.81
N ILE A 46 -4.81 -4.42 -1.13
CA ILE A 46 -5.36 -3.20 -1.74
C ILE A 46 -4.48 -2.01 -1.32
N LEU A 47 -3.87 -1.34 -2.30
CA LEU A 47 -3.12 -0.10 -2.10
C LEU A 47 -4.07 1.08 -2.13
N LYS A 48 -4.16 1.80 -1.00
CA LYS A 48 -4.93 3.04 -0.94
C LYS A 48 -4.29 4.08 -1.87
N PRO A 49 -5.09 4.86 -2.62
CA PRO A 49 -4.59 6.07 -3.26
C PRO A 49 -3.98 6.98 -2.21
N VAL A 50 -2.73 7.38 -2.42
CA VAL A 50 -2.21 8.60 -1.81
C VAL A 50 -3.02 9.71 -2.47
N LEU A 51 -4.08 10.14 -1.79
CA LEU A 51 -4.62 11.46 -2.06
C LEU A 51 -3.47 12.39 -1.69
N PHE A 52 -3.00 13.17 -2.66
CA PHE A 52 -2.11 14.29 -2.38
C PHE A 52 -2.91 15.27 -1.51
N GLU A 53 -2.98 14.99 -0.21
CA GLU A 53 -3.39 15.95 0.79
C GLU A 53 -2.20 16.89 0.92
N ASP A 54 -2.22 17.95 0.11
CA ASP A 54 -1.54 19.18 0.45
C ASP A 54 -2.08 19.63 1.82
N ASN A 55 -1.33 19.22 2.84
CA ASN A 55 -1.25 19.79 4.17
C ASN A 55 -2.34 19.43 5.21
N GLU A 56 -1.85 18.75 6.27
CA GLU A 56 -2.30 18.82 7.67
C GLU A 56 -3.81 18.84 7.98
N ARG A 57 -4.33 17.73 8.53
CA ARG A 57 -4.99 17.72 9.86
C ARG A 57 -5.29 16.31 10.37
N LYS A 58 -4.50 15.95 11.38
CA LYS A 58 -4.88 15.21 12.61
C LYS A 58 -6.36 14.77 12.69
N SER A 59 -6.59 13.46 12.83
CA SER A 59 -7.77 12.86 13.49
C SER A 59 -7.41 11.40 13.80
N LYS A 60 -6.64 11.10 14.86
CA LYS A 60 -7.15 10.86 16.22
C LYS A 60 -8.45 10.03 16.20
N SER A 61 -8.31 8.71 16.15
CA SER A 61 -9.38 7.77 16.46
C SER A 61 -9.59 7.76 17.98
N GLU A 62 -10.38 8.71 18.47
CA GLU A 62 -10.99 8.64 19.79
C GLU A 62 -12.19 7.68 19.71
N LYS A 63 -12.12 6.68 20.59
CA LYS A 63 -13.05 5.56 20.75
C LYS A 63 -13.83 5.89 22.02
N ASP A 64 -15.12 6.17 21.92
CA ASP A 64 -15.99 6.34 23.09
C ASP A 64 -17.28 5.55 22.87
N SER A 65 -17.63 4.74 23.87
CA SER A 65 -18.85 3.95 24.02
C SER A 65 -19.45 4.29 25.37
#